data_AF-A0A0S8E0H3-F1
#
_entry.id   AF-A0A0S8E0H3-F1
#
_cell.length_a   1.000
_cell.length_b   1.000
_cell.length_c   1.000
_cell.angle_alpha   90.00
_cell.angle_beta   90.00
_cell.angle_gamma   90.00
#
_symmetry.space_group_name_H-M   'P 1'
#
loop_
_entity.id
_entity.type
_entity.pdbx_description
1 polymer ?
#
loop_
_entity_poly.entity_id
_entity_poly.type
_entity_poly.pdbx_seq_one_letter_code
_entity_poly.pdbx_strand_id
1 'polypeptide(L)' 'IECDTDRISAGDELEIDLEAGVVRDIAKKFELKFAALPKAITRILQDGGLVEHIKKHGTFKID' A
#
# COMPACT_ATOMS: atom_id res chain seq x y z
N ILE A 1 3.15 1.46 4.91
CA ILE A 1 2.55 0.16 5.26
C ILE A 1 3.29 -0.33 6.49
N GLU A 2 2.58 -0.77 7.50
CA GLU A 2 3.16 -1.20 8.79
C GLU A 2 2.43 -2.45 9.27
N CYS A 3 3.17 -3.53 9.54
CA CYS A 3 2.67 -4.79 10.09
C CYS A 3 3.83 -5.57 10.75
N ASP A 4 3.50 -6.60 11.53
CA ASP A 4 4.49 -7.52 12.11
C ASP A 4 5.14 -8.38 11.00
N THR A 5 6.45 -8.23 10.84
CA THR A 5 7.23 -8.89 9.78
C THR A 5 7.97 -10.15 10.24
N ASP A 6 7.84 -10.59 11.49
CA ASP A 6 8.64 -11.70 12.04
C ASP A 6 8.47 -13.03 11.27
N ARG A 7 7.33 -13.18 10.59
CA ARG A 7 6.98 -14.39 9.81
C ARG A 7 7.44 -14.33 8.35
N ILE A 8 7.87 -13.16 7.88
CA ILE A 8 8.36 -12.92 6.51
C ILE A 8 9.87 -13.23 6.47
N SER A 9 10.31 -13.88 5.41
CA SER A 9 11.72 -14.22 5.18
C SER A 9 12.22 -13.63 3.87
N ALA A 10 13.54 -13.46 3.80
CA ALA A 10 14.19 -13.01 2.58
C ALA A 10 13.90 -13.99 1.43
N GLY A 11 13.44 -13.45 0.31
CA GLY A 11 13.08 -14.22 -0.88
C GLY A 11 11.61 -14.68 -0.94
N ASP A 12 10.80 -14.42 0.08
CA ASP A 12 9.36 -14.69 0.00
C ASP A 12 8.70 -13.75 -1.03
N GLU A 13 7.76 -14.31 -1.78
CA GLU A 13 6.90 -13.54 -2.68
C GLU A 13 5.64 -13.10 -1.92
N LEU A 14 5.43 -11.79 -1.87
CA LEU A 14 4.34 -11.18 -1.13
C LEU A 14 3.37 -10.50 -2.10
N GLU A 15 2.09 -10.77 -1.93
CA GLU A 15 1.00 -9.98 -2.53
C GLU A 15 0.47 -9.00 -1.48
N ILE A 16 0.24 -7.75 -1.86
CA ILE A 16 -0.23 -6.72 -0.94
C ILE A 16 -1.50 -6.09 -1.49
N ASP A 17 -2.59 -6.23 -0.74
CA ASP A 17 -3.84 -5.52 -0.95
C ASP A 17 -3.87 -4.25 -0.09
N LEU A 18 -3.58 -3.12 -0.75
CA LEU A 18 -3.48 -1.79 -0.14
C LEU A 18 -4.82 -1.26 0.39
N GLU A 19 -5.92 -1.67 -0.24
CA GLU A 19 -7.28 -1.23 0.10
C GLU A 19 -7.88 -2.10 1.19
N ALA A 20 -7.66 -3.41 1.15
CA ALA A 20 -8.10 -4.32 2.19
C ALA A 20 -7.23 -4.28 3.45
N GLY A 21 -6.00 -3.76 3.34
CA GLY A 21 -5.04 -3.76 4.44
C GLY A 21 -4.49 -5.16 4.73
N VAL A 22 -4.19 -5.93 3.67
CA VAL A 22 -3.74 -7.34 3.78
C VAL A 22 -2.43 -7.57 3.05
N VAL A 23 -1.47 -8.21 3.70
CA VAL A 23 -0.27 -8.78 3.07
C VAL A 23 -0.45 -10.29 3.03
N ARG A 24 -0.37 -10.91 1.87
CA ARG A 24 -0.38 -12.37 1.68
C ARG A 24 1.02 -12.82 1.34
N ASP A 25 1.56 -13.71 2.16
CA ASP A 25 2.78 -14.43 1.83
C ASP A 25 2.39 -15.64 0.96
N ILE A 26 2.72 -15.58 -0.33
CA ILE A 26 2.35 -16.61 -1.31
C ILE A 26 3.19 -17.87 -1.08
N ALA A 27 4.46 -17.70 -0.70
CA ALA A 27 5.40 -18.79 -0.48
C ALA A 27 4.98 -19.66 0.71
N LYS A 28 4.52 -19.03 1.79
CA LYS A 28 4.18 -19.68 3.07
C LYS A 28 2.69 -19.78 3.35
N LYS A 29 1.85 -19.25 2.46
CA LYS A 29 0.38 -19.35 2.49
C LYS A 29 -0.25 -18.83 3.78
N PHE A 30 0.16 -17.64 4.24
CA PHE A 30 -0.50 -16.95 5.35
C PHE A 30 -0.76 -15.47 5.03
N GLU A 31 -1.64 -14.86 5.83
CA GLU A 31 -1.97 -13.44 5.72
C GLU A 31 -1.58 -12.68 6.99
N LEU A 32 -1.18 -11.42 6.79
CA LEU A 32 -0.96 -10.41 7.82
C LEU A 32 -1.88 -9.22 7.55
N LYS A 33 -2.31 -8.53 8.60
CA LYS A 33 -3.15 -7.33 8.48
C LYS A 33 -2.34 -6.07 8.77
N PHE A 34 -2.67 -5.00 8.08
CA PHE A 34 -2.22 -3.64 8.36
C PHE A 34 -3.38 -2.66 8.23
N ALA A 35 -3.19 -1.42 8.69
CA ALA A 35 -4.17 -0.38 8.49
C ALA A 35 -4.27 -0.03 6.99
N ALA A 36 -5.44 -0.27 6.39
CA ALA A 36 -5.70 0.06 5.00
C ALA A 36 -5.32 1.51 4.67
N LEU A 37 -4.80 1.72 3.46
CA LEU A 37 -4.40 3.05 3.03
C LEU A 37 -5.63 3.97 2.89
N PRO A 38 -5.59 5.20 3.45
CA PRO A 38 -6.64 6.17 3.23
C PRO A 38 -6.80 6.47 1.73
N LYS A 39 -8.04 6.64 1.26
CA LYS A 39 -8.36 6.94 -0.14
C LYS A 39 -7.55 8.09 -0.73
N ALA A 40 -7.30 9.13 0.07
CA ALA A 40 -6.47 10.28 -0.32
C ALA A 40 -5.05 9.86 -0.73
N ILE A 41 -4.42 8.95 0.02
CA ILE A 41 -3.08 8.45 -0.29
C ILE A 41 -3.11 7.56 -1.53
N THR A 42 -4.10 6.66 -1.64
CA THR A 42 -4.26 5.80 -2.82
C THR A 42 -4.38 6.62 -4.11
N ARG A 43 -5.15 7.73 -4.08
CA ARG A 43 -5.28 8.65 -5.21
C ARG A 43 -3.95 9.30 -5.60
N ILE A 44 -3.17 9.75 -4.61
CA ILE A 44 -1.84 10.32 -4.86
C ILE A 44 -0.91 9.30 -5.52
N LEU A 45 -0.93 8.04 -5.06
CA LEU A 45 -0.13 6.97 -5.65
C LEU A 45 -0.57 6.65 -7.09
N GLN A 46 -1.88 6.55 -7.35
CA GLN A 46 -2.44 6.37 -8.69
C GLN A 46 -2.07 7.52 -9.64
N ASP A 47 -1.90 8.72 -9.10
CA ASP A 47 -1.48 9.86 -9.88
C ASP A 47 0.01 9.86 -10.26
N GLY A 48 0.82 8.93 -9.73
CA GLY A 48 2.26 8.85 -9.95
C GLY A 48 3.07 9.45 -8.79
N GLY A 49 2.46 9.62 -7.63
CA GLY A 49 3.08 10.20 -6.44
C GLY A 49 2.70 11.68 -6.24
N LEU A 50 3.14 12.23 -5.10
CA LEU A 50 2.74 13.55 -4.62
C LEU A 50 2.98 14.67 -5.64
N VAL A 51 4.17 14.70 -6.25
CA VAL A 51 4.54 15.74 -7.21
C VAL A 51 3.65 15.67 -8.45
N GLU A 52 3.41 14.47 -8.98
CA GLU A 52 2.56 14.29 -10.17
C GLU A 52 1.09 14.61 -9.87
N HIS A 53 0.62 14.25 -8.67
CA HIS A 53 -0.70 14.64 -8.21
C HIS A 53 -0.87 16.16 -8.18
N ILE A 54 0.09 16.89 -7.60
CA ILE A 54 0.04 18.37 -7.57
C ILE A 54 0.12 18.95 -8.99
N LYS A 55 0.95 18.41 -9.89
CA LYS A 55 1.00 18.86 -11.29
C LYS A 55 -0.33 18.70 -12.01
N LYS A 56 -1.04 17.59 -11.78
CA LYS A 56 -2.33 17.28 -12.40
C LYS A 56 -3.48 18.13 -11.86
N HIS A 57 -3.51 18.37 -10.55
CA HIS A 57 -4.65 19.03 -9.88
C HIS A 57 -4.38 20.48 -9.48
N GLY A 58 -3.16 20.98 -9.69
CA GLY A 58 -2.73 22.35 -9.37
C GLY A 58 -2.51 22.65 -7.89
N THR A 59 -2.87 21.72 -6.99
CA THR A 59 -2.77 21.85 -5.54
C THR A 59 -2.79 20.47 -4.87
N PHE A 60 -2.69 20.42 -3.55
CA PHE A 60 -2.84 19.19 -2.76
C PHE A 60 -4.33 18.82 -2.61
N LYS A 61 -4.87 18.05 -3.55
CA LYS A 61 -6.29 17.70 -3.63
C LYS A 61 -6.57 16.31 -3.04
N ILE A 62 -7.02 16.27 -1.79
CA ILE A 62 -7.19 15.04 -1.01
C ILE A 62 -8.65 14.58 -0.84
N ASP A 63 -9.60 15.32 -1.41
CA ASP A 63 -11.04 15.08 -1.33
C ASP A 63 -11.60 14.12 -2.39
#